data_AF-A0A0R0IRW8-F1
#
_entry.id   AF-A0A0R0IRW8-F1
#
_cell.length_a   1.000
_cell.length_b   1.000
_cell.length_c   1.000
_cell.angle_alpha   90.00
_cell.angle_beta   90.00
_cell.angle_gamma   90.00
#
_symmetry.space_group_name_H-M   'P 1'
#
loop_
_entity.id
_entity.type
_entity.pdbx_description
1 polymer ?
#
loop_
_entity_poly.entity_id
_entity_poly.type
_entity_poly.pdbx_seq_one_letter_code
_entity_poly.pdbx_strand_id
1 'polypeptide(L)'
;MGIPHFLAIPYPILGHMNPLLQFALVLAQYGCRITFLSSDENYDKLKSASGGGNGKVIMDSHIKLVSLPDGVDHGPSKGYFHHHKHHA
;
A
#
# COMPACT_ATOMS: atom_id res chain seq x y z
N MET A 1 -22.98 19.74 -8.00
CA MET A 1 -22.80 18.46 -7.30
C MET A 1 -21.32 18.33 -6.94
N GLY A 2 -20.98 17.96 -5.71
CA GLY A 2 -19.59 17.85 -5.27
C GLY A 2 -18.86 16.66 -5.90
N ILE A 3 -17.53 16.64 -5.78
CA ILE A 3 -16.71 15.51 -6.24
C ILE A 3 -16.97 14.30 -5.34
N PRO A 4 -17.41 13.14 -5.89
CA PRO A 4 -17.59 11.92 -5.10
C PRO A 4 -16.29 11.46 -4.44
N HIS A 5 -16.37 11.05 -3.17
CA HIS A 5 -15.23 10.56 -2.40
C HIS A 5 -15.54 9.18 -1.84
N PHE A 6 -14.65 8.23 -2.11
CA PHE A 6 -14.76 6.85 -1.62
C PHE A 6 -13.63 6.51 -0.67
N LEU A 7 -13.97 5.72 0.37
CA LEU A 7 -13.02 5.03 1.22
C LEU A 7 -12.94 3.57 0.78
N ALA A 8 -11.79 3.15 0.26
CA ALA A 8 -11.54 1.79 -0.17
C ALA A 8 -10.84 1.02 0.96
N ILE A 9 -11.52 -0.01 1.50
CA ILE A 9 -11.02 -0.86 2.58
C ILE A 9 -10.88 -2.29 2.03
N PRO A 10 -9.68 -2.73 1.63
CA PRO A 10 -9.44 -4.09 1.20
C PRO A 10 -9.39 -5.04 2.38
N TYR A 11 -9.83 -6.28 2.18
CA TYR A 11 -9.45 -7.38 3.08
C TYR A 11 -7.93 -7.60 2.97
N PRO A 12 -7.18 -7.81 4.08
CA PRO A 12 -5.71 -7.80 4.09
C PRO A 12 -5.09 -9.09 3.54
N ILE A 13 -5.56 -9.55 2.37
CA ILE A 13 -5.02 -10.67 1.61
C ILE A 13 -4.76 -10.20 0.17
N LEU A 14 -3.62 -10.61 -0.41
CA LEU A 14 -3.17 -10.21 -1.76
C LEU A 14 -4.27 -10.32 -2.83
N GLY A 15 -5.12 -11.35 -2.75
CA GLY A 15 -6.23 -11.58 -3.67
C GLY A 15 -7.34 -10.51 -3.64
N HIS A 16 -7.44 -9.70 -2.58
CA HIS A 16 -8.42 -8.61 -2.47
C HIS A 16 -7.78 -7.24 -2.65
N MET A 17 -6.51 -7.08 -2.25
CA MET A 17 -5.79 -5.82 -2.35
C MET A 17 -5.64 -5.34 -3.80
N ASN A 18 -5.14 -6.23 -4.68
CA ASN A 18 -4.87 -5.83 -6.06
C ASN A 18 -6.15 -5.49 -6.85
N PRO A 19 -7.23 -6.30 -6.81
CA PRO A 19 -8.47 -5.93 -7.51
C PRO A 19 -9.07 -4.62 -7.01
N LEU A 20 -9.09 -4.37 -5.69
CA LEU A 20 -9.63 -3.12 -5.17
C LEU A 20 -8.76 -1.92 -5.55
N LEU A 21 -7.44 -2.09 -5.61
CA LEU A 21 -6.54 -1.03 -6.07
C LEU A 21 -6.76 -0.71 -7.55
N GLN A 22 -6.91 -1.73 -8.41
CA GLN A 22 -7.25 -1.53 -9.82
C GLN A 22 -8.59 -0.83 -9.98
N PHE A 23 -9.61 -1.21 -9.19
CA PHE A 23 -10.90 -0.54 -9.18
C PHE A 23 -10.80 0.93 -8.74
N ALA A 24 -10.02 1.21 -7.68
CA ALA A 24 -9.76 2.57 -7.22
C ALA A 24 -9.09 3.44 -8.29
N LEU A 25 -8.13 2.86 -9.04
CA LEU A 25 -7.47 3.53 -10.17
C LEU A 25 -8.46 3.89 -11.27
N VAL A 26 -9.38 2.98 -11.62
CA VAL A 26 -10.44 3.27 -12.60
C VAL A 26 -11.35 4.40 -12.10
N LEU A 27 -11.82 4.35 -10.85
CA LEU A 27 -12.64 5.42 -10.28
C LEU A 27 -11.94 6.79 -10.28
N ALA A 28 -10.64 6.82 -9.99
CA ALA A 28 -9.85 8.04 -10.02
C ALA A 28 -9.77 8.67 -11.42
N GLN A 29 -9.74 7.86 -12.48
CA GLN A 29 -9.80 8.33 -13.87
C GLN A 29 -11.14 9.00 -14.20
N TYR A 30 -12.23 8.60 -13.54
CA TYR A 30 -13.54 9.25 -13.66
C TYR A 30 -13.73 10.46 -12.72
N GLY A 31 -12.64 11.00 -12.16
CA GLY A 31 -12.66 12.19 -11.32
C GLY A 31 -13.13 11.95 -9.89
N CYS A 32 -13.23 10.69 -9.45
CA CYS A 32 -13.54 10.38 -8.05
C CYS A 32 -12.30 10.54 -7.18
N ARG A 33 -12.47 11.11 -5.98
CA ARG A 33 -11.43 11.09 -4.95
C ARG A 33 -11.47 9.75 -4.24
N ILE A 34 -10.31 9.14 -4.00
CA ILE A 34 -10.25 7.87 -3.27
C ILE A 34 -9.29 8.01 -2.09
N THR A 35 -9.71 7.55 -0.92
CA THR A 35 -8.79 7.20 0.17
C THR A 35 -8.66 5.70 0.20
N PHE A 36 -7.47 5.17 -0.03
CA PHE A 36 -7.19 3.74 0.02
C PHE A 36 -6.56 3.41 1.37
N LEU A 37 -7.30 2.69 2.20
CA LEU A 37 -6.87 2.28 3.52
C LEU A 37 -6.12 0.94 3.44
N SER A 38 -4.96 0.83 4.07
CA SER A 38 -4.23 -0.42 4.24
C SER A 38 -3.78 -0.59 5.70
N SER A 39 -3.23 -1.75 6.06
CA SER A 39 -2.43 -1.85 7.27
C SER A 39 -1.06 -1.22 7.09
N ASP A 40 -0.29 -1.01 8.16
CA ASP A 40 1.08 -0.49 8.09
C ASP A 40 2.01 -1.38 7.22
N GLU A 41 1.98 -2.71 7.39
CA GLU A 41 2.75 -3.61 6.51
C GLU A 41 2.36 -3.47 5.03
N ASN A 42 1.05 -3.46 4.77
CA ASN A 42 0.55 -3.44 3.40
C ASN A 42 0.77 -2.06 2.78
N TYR A 43 0.78 -1.00 3.60
CA TYR A 43 1.14 0.35 3.20
C TYR A 43 2.57 0.41 2.70
N ASP A 44 3.53 -0.17 3.43
CA ASP A 44 4.93 -0.20 3.03
C ASP A 44 5.15 -1.02 1.75
N LYS A 45 4.44 -2.15 1.61
CA LYS A 45 4.44 -2.95 0.38
C LYS A 45 3.88 -2.16 -0.81
N LEU A 46 2.76 -1.44 -0.63
CA LEU A 46 2.18 -0.58 -1.67
C LEU A 46 3.08 0.61 -2.02
N LYS A 47 3.72 1.22 -1.02
CA LYS A 47 4.59 2.38 -1.19
C LYS A 47 5.93 2.01 -1.84
N SER A 48 6.48 0.85 -1.53
CA SER A 48 7.67 0.31 -2.20
C SER A 48 7.39 -0.14 -3.63
N ALA A 49 6.24 -0.78 -3.86
CA ALA A 49 5.74 -1.07 -5.21
C ALA A 49 5.47 0.21 -6.02
N SER A 50 5.39 1.36 -5.34
CA SER A 50 5.23 2.67 -5.96
C SER A 50 6.44 3.17 -6.75
N GLY A 51 7.62 2.63 -6.48
CA GLY A 51 8.76 2.78 -7.39
C GLY A 51 8.62 2.00 -8.69
N GLY A 52 7.72 0.99 -8.72
CA GLY A 52 7.39 0.20 -9.90
C GLY A 52 6.14 0.72 -10.63
N GLY A 53 5.86 0.15 -11.80
CA GLY A 53 4.84 0.64 -12.75
C GLY A 53 3.48 0.97 -12.12
N ASN A 54 3.04 0.23 -11.10
CA ASN A 54 1.73 0.47 -10.46
C ASN A 54 1.68 1.74 -9.62
N GLY A 55 2.69 2.07 -8.81
CA GLY A 55 2.51 3.20 -7.91
C GLY A 55 3.07 4.53 -8.42
N LYS A 56 3.76 4.57 -9.56
CA LYS A 56 3.75 5.79 -10.37
C LYS A 56 2.29 6.18 -10.70
N VAL A 57 1.46 5.20 -11.12
CA VAL A 57 0.04 5.45 -11.38
C VAL A 57 -0.69 5.88 -10.11
N ILE A 58 -0.39 5.27 -8.95
CA ILE A 58 -1.01 5.69 -7.69
C ILE A 58 -0.62 7.13 -7.34
N MET A 59 0.65 7.51 -7.47
CA MET A 59 1.12 8.88 -7.20
C MET A 59 0.53 9.90 -8.17
N ASP A 60 0.36 9.53 -9.44
CA ASP A 60 -0.25 10.40 -10.45
C ASP A 60 -1.79 10.46 -10.34
N SER A 61 -2.40 9.56 -9.56
CA SER A 61 -3.87 9.47 -9.39
C SER A 61 -4.40 10.26 -8.18
N HIS A 62 -5.70 10.57 -8.19
CA HIS A 62 -6.41 11.17 -7.04
C HIS A 62 -6.65 10.18 -5.87
N ILE A 63 -5.71 9.26 -5.64
CA ILE A 63 -5.77 8.24 -4.59
C ILE A 63 -4.84 8.62 -3.44
N LYS A 64 -5.40 8.82 -2.25
CA LYS A 64 -4.67 9.00 -1.00
C LYS A 64 -4.50 7.66 -0.30
N LEU A 65 -3.27 7.14 -0.25
CA LEU A 65 -2.93 5.99 0.61
C LEU A 65 -2.88 6.42 2.08
N VAL A 66 -3.53 5.67 2.95
CA VAL A 66 -3.46 5.82 4.42
C VAL A 66 -3.31 4.45 5.07
N SER A 67 -2.64 4.40 6.22
CA SER A 67 -2.48 3.17 6.98
C SER A 67 -3.22 3.22 8.33
N LEU A 68 -3.62 2.05 8.81
CA LEU A 68 -3.98 1.81 10.20
C LEU A 68 -3.00 0.79 10.80
N PRO A 69 -2.66 0.93 12.10
CA PRO A 69 -1.86 -0.07 12.78
C PRO A 69 -2.64 -1.38 12.87
N ASP A 70 -2.03 -2.47 12.43
CA ASP A 70 -2.57 -3.83 12.52
C ASP A 70 -2.14 -4.54 13.82
N GLY A 71 -1.35 -3.86 14.66
CA GLY A 71 -0.88 -4.39 15.93
C GLY A 71 0.26 -5.41 15.79
N VAL A 72 0.87 -5.50 14.61
CA VAL A 72 2.01 -6.39 14.37
C VAL A 72 3.30 -5.63 14.69
N ASP A 73 4.10 -6.16 15.63
CA ASP A 73 5.40 -5.57 15.95
C ASP A 73 6.46 -6.05 14.95
N HIS A 74 6.80 -5.19 14.00
CA HIS A 74 7.91 -5.40 13.07
C HIS A 74 9.20 -5.02 13.78
N GLY A 75 9.68 -5.92 14.64
CA GLY A 75 11.01 -5.80 15.23
C GLY A 75 12.06 -5.44 14.17
N PRO A 76 13.20 -4.86 14.58
CA PRO A 76 14.16 -4.20 13.68
C PRO A 76 14.39 -5.06 12.43
N SER A 77 14.06 -4.48 11.27
CA SER A 77 14.16 -5.12 9.95
C SER A 77 15.41 -6.01 9.93
N LYS A 78 15.24 -7.33 9.73
CA LYS A 78 16.31 -8.35 9.78
C LYS A 78 17.49 -7.97 8.87
N GLY A 79 18.35 -7.08 9.36
CA GLY A 79 19.58 -6.60 8.75
C GLY A 79 20.80 -6.94 9.59
N TYR A 80 20.61 -7.60 10.74
CA TYR A 80 21.69 -8.10 11.60
C TYR A 80 21.81 -9.62 11.51
N PHE A 81 21.93 -10.17 10.30
CA PHE A 81 22.77 -11.36 10.11
C PHE A 81 24.21 -10.86 10.03
N HIS A 82 24.77 -10.48 11.18
CA HIS A 82 26.19 -10.23 11.27
C HIS A 82 26.87 -11.57 11.07
N HIS A 83 27.50 -11.75 9.90
CA HIS A 83 28.34 -12.88 9.56
C HIS A 83 29.26 -13.19 10.74
N HIS A 84 28.92 -14.20 11.52
CA HIS A 84 29.86 -14.79 12.46
C HIS A 84 30.81 -15.63 11.60
N LYS A 85 31.84 -14.96 11.07
CA LYS A 85 33.00 -15.63 10.49
C LYS A 85 33.63 -16.45 11.60
N HIS A 86 33.34 -17.75 11.61
CA HIS A 86 34.11 -18.73 12.34
C HIS A 86 35.55 -18.67 11.83
N HIS A 87 36.42 -18.05 12.61
CA HIS A 87 37.84 -18.27 12.57
C HIS A 87 38.13 -19.58 13.31
N ALA A 88 38.57 -20.60 12.58
CA ALA A 88 39.40 -21.69 13.07
C ALA A 88 40.14 -22.29 11.87
#